data_AF-A0A0M8MGM5-F1
#
_entry.id   AF-A0A0M8MGM5-F1
#
_cell.length_a   1.000
_cell.length_b   1.000
_cell.length_c   1.000
_cell.angle_alpha   90.00
_cell.angle_beta   90.00
_cell.angle_gamma   90.00
#
_symmetry.space_group_name_H-M   'P 1'
#
loop_
_entity.id
_entity.type
_entity.pdbx_description
1 polymer ?
#
loop_
_entity_poly.entity_id
_entity_poly.type
_entity_poly.pdbx_seq_one_letter_code
_entity_poly.pdbx_strand_id
1 'polypeptide(L)'
;MVYPAGADYFFVADEGAVGKFTFPGDPYAPAEELRTIVGAPPLTYVAVTVDNRKGSVGVNMYELAAFDADGRKYTFSTVDTFMDDWIQLVGTETNEDIDLYNRFVDAINANMVYADVGQVVTFIMASPDVDLPSEFTRIAVQPSGMGTDVEVLPVSEANGVDLSFEAPQ
;
A
#
# COMPACT_ATOMS: atom_id res chain seq x y z
N MET A 1 22.31 5.75 0.42
CA MET A 1 21.76 4.76 -0.53
C MET A 1 20.81 5.51 -1.45
N VAL A 2 20.68 5.10 -2.71
CA VAL A 2 19.71 5.70 -3.65
C VAL A 2 18.67 4.63 -3.95
N TYR A 3 17.40 5.04 -3.99
CA TYR A 3 16.24 4.19 -4.22
C TYR A 3 15.58 4.63 -5.53
N PRO A 4 15.90 3.99 -6.67
CA PRO A 4 15.27 4.32 -7.95
C PRO A 4 13.77 4.06 -7.96
N ALA A 5 12.99 4.93 -8.62
CA ALA A 5 11.60 4.67 -8.93
C ALA A 5 11.47 3.49 -9.91
N GLY A 6 10.42 2.68 -9.74
CA GLY A 6 10.13 1.47 -10.52
C GLY A 6 10.99 0.26 -10.18
N ALA A 7 11.76 0.30 -9.09
CA ALA A 7 12.56 -0.83 -8.62
C ALA A 7 11.84 -1.67 -7.57
N ASP A 8 12.31 -2.91 -7.38
CA ASP A 8 11.78 -3.86 -6.41
C ASP A 8 12.52 -3.75 -5.07
N TYR A 9 11.73 -3.69 -4.00
CA TYR A 9 12.18 -3.56 -2.62
C TYR A 9 11.58 -4.65 -1.74
N PHE A 10 12.24 -4.88 -0.61
CA PHE A 10 11.73 -5.73 0.45
C PHE A 10 12.03 -5.12 1.82
N PHE A 11 11.34 -5.60 2.84
CA PHE A 11 11.65 -5.30 4.24
C PHE A 11 11.53 -6.56 5.09
N VAL A 12 12.19 -6.55 6.24
CA VAL A 12 12.05 -7.58 7.28
C VAL A 12 11.70 -6.84 8.57
N ALA A 13 10.48 -7.04 9.05
CA ALA A 13 10.05 -6.48 10.31
C ALA A 13 10.73 -7.20 11.48
N ASP A 14 10.95 -6.49 12.59
CA ASP A 14 11.57 -7.04 13.81
C ASP A 14 10.81 -8.26 14.34
N GLU A 15 9.50 -8.29 14.14
CA GLU A 15 8.64 -9.38 14.58
C GLU A 15 8.65 -10.61 13.66
N GLY A 16 9.39 -10.57 12.54
CA GLY A 16 9.64 -11.69 11.63
C GLY A 16 8.81 -11.71 10.34
N ALA A 17 7.93 -10.71 10.13
CA ALA A 17 7.22 -10.55 8.86
C ALA A 17 8.18 -10.08 7.76
N VAL A 18 7.97 -10.55 6.53
CA VAL A 18 8.74 -10.13 5.35
C VAL A 18 7.77 -9.53 4.34
N GLY A 19 8.07 -8.34 3.82
CA GLY A 19 7.26 -7.76 2.74
C GLY A 19 8.09 -7.46 1.49
N LYS A 20 7.42 -7.44 0.34
CA LYS A 20 8.00 -7.10 -0.97
C LYS A 20 7.05 -6.22 -1.79
N PHE A 21 7.62 -5.34 -2.61
CA PHE A 21 6.86 -4.44 -3.49
C PHE A 21 7.75 -3.77 -4.55
N THR A 22 7.13 -3.26 -5.61
CA THR A 22 7.74 -2.33 -6.56
C THR A 22 7.35 -0.91 -6.19
N PHE A 23 8.27 0.06 -6.26
CA PHE A 23 7.99 1.44 -5.83
C PHE A 23 8.35 2.53 -6.86
N PRO A 24 7.40 3.38 -7.30
CA PRO A 24 5.95 3.15 -7.19
C PRO A 24 5.54 1.90 -7.99
N GLY A 25 4.36 1.36 -7.68
CA GLY A 25 3.78 0.20 -8.37
C GLY A 25 2.81 0.59 -9.48
N ASP A 26 2.20 -0.44 -10.09
CA ASP A 26 1.15 -0.26 -11.09
C ASP A 26 -0.14 0.32 -10.47
N PRO A 27 -0.96 1.05 -11.25
CA PRO A 27 -2.27 1.49 -10.81
C PRO A 27 -3.16 0.34 -10.34
N TYR A 28 -3.90 0.56 -9.25
CA TYR A 28 -4.83 -0.44 -8.73
C TYR A 28 -6.22 -0.28 -9.38
N ALA A 29 -6.52 -1.16 -10.34
CA ALA A 29 -7.71 -1.05 -11.19
C ALA A 29 -9.05 -0.89 -10.44
N PRO A 30 -9.34 -1.63 -9.34
CA PRO A 30 -10.58 -1.44 -8.60
C PRO A 30 -10.74 -0.04 -8.02
N ALA A 31 -9.66 0.58 -7.52
CA ALA A 31 -9.70 1.96 -7.06
C ALA A 31 -9.83 2.94 -8.23
N GLU A 32 -9.09 2.73 -9.32
CA GLU A 32 -9.13 3.60 -10.50
C GLU A 32 -10.51 3.66 -11.16
N GLU A 33 -11.24 2.54 -11.17
CA GLU A 33 -12.62 2.49 -11.66
C GLU A 33 -13.54 3.38 -10.82
N LEU A 34 -13.56 3.17 -9.50
CA LEU A 34 -14.39 3.94 -8.57
C LEU A 34 -14.02 5.43 -8.58
N ARG A 35 -12.72 5.73 -8.56
CA ARG A 35 -12.17 7.09 -8.66
C ARG A 35 -12.70 7.81 -9.89
N THR A 36 -12.68 7.14 -11.04
CA THR A 36 -13.11 7.73 -12.31
C THR A 36 -14.61 8.00 -12.34
N ILE A 37 -15.43 7.11 -11.76
CA ILE A 37 -16.89 7.28 -11.68
C ILE A 37 -17.26 8.55 -10.92
N VAL A 38 -16.61 8.82 -9.79
CA VAL A 38 -16.90 9.99 -8.93
C VAL A 38 -16.06 11.23 -9.28
N GLY A 39 -15.17 11.14 -10.27
CA GLY A 39 -14.30 12.24 -10.69
C GLY A 39 -13.24 12.64 -9.65
N ALA A 40 -12.78 11.70 -8.83
CA ALA A 40 -11.78 11.96 -7.80
C ALA A 40 -10.36 12.13 -8.40
N PRO A 41 -9.46 12.88 -7.72
CA PRO A 41 -8.07 13.08 -8.16
C PRO A 41 -7.28 11.77 -8.27
N PRO A 42 -6.34 11.65 -9.23
CA PRO A 42 -5.50 10.46 -9.39
C PRO A 42 -4.61 10.21 -8.16
N LEU A 43 -4.23 8.94 -7.95
CA LEU A 43 -3.30 8.53 -6.90
C LEU A 43 -2.10 7.80 -7.51
N THR A 44 -0.99 7.77 -6.77
CA THR A 44 0.10 6.81 -6.98
C THR A 44 -0.09 5.60 -6.06
N TYR A 45 0.18 4.39 -6.56
CA TYR A 45 -0.09 3.14 -5.85
C TYR A 45 1.18 2.34 -5.56
N VAL A 46 1.10 1.50 -4.53
CA VAL A 46 2.10 0.47 -4.20
C VAL A 46 1.36 -0.75 -3.68
N ALA A 47 1.48 -1.89 -4.36
CA ALA A 47 1.00 -3.17 -3.84
C ALA A 47 2.12 -3.82 -3.00
N VAL A 48 1.89 -3.95 -1.69
CA VAL A 48 2.84 -4.52 -0.74
C VAL A 48 2.36 -5.90 -0.31
N THR A 49 3.01 -6.95 -0.81
CA THR A 49 2.74 -8.32 -0.36
C THR A 49 3.59 -8.62 0.86
N VAL A 50 2.96 -9.08 1.94
CA VAL A 50 3.58 -9.42 3.22
C VAL A 50 3.36 -10.89 3.53
N ASP A 51 4.44 -11.61 3.79
CA ASP A 51 4.46 -12.93 4.39
C ASP A 51 4.68 -12.81 5.90
N ASN A 52 3.61 -13.09 6.65
CA ASN A 52 3.61 -13.10 8.10
C ASN A 52 3.57 -14.53 8.67
N ARG A 53 3.94 -15.55 7.89
CA ARG A 53 3.97 -16.95 8.35
C ARG A 53 5.05 -17.24 9.40
N LYS A 54 6.11 -16.43 9.41
CA LYS A 54 7.20 -16.49 10.38
C LYS A 54 7.13 -15.37 11.43
N GLY A 55 6.16 -14.47 11.33
CA GLY A 55 6.02 -13.38 12.27
C GLY A 55 5.41 -13.80 13.60
N SER A 56 5.48 -12.89 14.58
CA SER A 56 5.01 -13.12 15.95
C SER A 56 3.83 -12.22 16.36
N VAL A 57 3.51 -11.22 15.55
CA VAL A 57 2.34 -10.33 15.68
C VAL A 57 1.71 -10.13 14.31
N GLY A 58 0.46 -9.67 14.26
CA GLY A 58 -0.15 -9.35 12.97
C GLY A 58 0.28 -7.98 12.43
N VAL A 59 0.28 -7.85 11.11
CA VAL A 59 0.73 -6.68 10.36
C VAL A 59 -0.48 -5.94 9.79
N ASN A 60 -0.52 -4.62 9.93
CA ASN A 60 -1.58 -3.77 9.37
C ASN A 60 -1.09 -2.77 8.32
N MET A 61 0.23 -2.68 8.11
CA MET A 61 0.87 -1.76 7.16
C MET A 61 0.34 -0.32 7.22
N TYR A 62 0.62 0.34 8.35
CA TYR A 62 0.06 1.65 8.68
C TYR A 62 0.47 2.77 7.70
N GLU A 63 1.74 2.81 7.31
CA GLU A 63 2.28 3.86 6.43
C GLU A 63 3.44 3.29 5.61
N LEU A 64 3.56 3.75 4.36
CA LEU A 64 4.82 3.74 3.62
C LEU A 64 5.25 5.19 3.39
N ALA A 65 6.51 5.49 3.67
CA ALA A 65 7.09 6.81 3.49
C ALA A 65 8.33 6.75 2.60
N ALA A 66 8.40 7.67 1.64
CA ALA A 66 9.59 7.88 0.81
C ALA A 66 10.08 9.32 0.97
N PHE A 67 11.40 9.54 0.88
CA PHE A 67 12.03 10.84 1.02
C PHE A 67 12.93 11.12 -0.17
N ASP A 68 12.87 12.32 -0.74
CA ASP A 68 13.78 12.72 -1.82
C ASP A 68 15.08 13.37 -1.30
N ALA A 69 15.90 13.89 -2.22
CA ALA A 69 17.18 14.52 -1.89
C ALA A 69 17.02 15.86 -1.15
N ASP A 70 15.87 16.53 -1.31
CA ASP A 70 15.55 17.78 -0.63
C ASP A 70 14.90 17.53 0.75
N GLY A 71 14.65 16.26 1.08
CA GLY A 71 14.02 15.85 2.33
C GLY A 71 12.50 15.99 2.33
N ARG A 72 11.86 16.16 1.16
CA ARG A 72 10.40 16.11 1.07
C ARG A 72 9.95 14.67 1.30
N LYS A 73 8.98 14.51 2.21
CA LYS A 73 8.32 13.24 2.51
C LYS A 73 7.13 13.04 1.58
N TYR A 74 7.02 11.86 0.99
CA TYR A 74 5.86 11.36 0.27
C TYR A 74 5.24 10.24 1.11
N THR A 75 3.98 10.39 1.47
CA THR A 75 3.28 9.47 2.38
C THR A 75 2.27 8.65 1.61
N PHE A 76 2.24 7.36 1.91
CA PHE A 76 1.28 6.40 1.39
C PHE A 76 0.51 5.76 2.55
N SER A 77 -0.81 5.77 2.43
CA SER A 77 -1.75 5.15 3.37
C SER A 77 -2.52 4.04 2.64
N THR A 78 -3.25 3.20 3.37
CA THR A 78 -4.05 2.15 2.75
C THR A 78 -5.14 2.75 1.85
N VAL A 79 -5.41 2.10 0.71
CA VAL A 79 -6.29 2.66 -0.34
C VAL A 79 -7.73 2.86 0.13
N ASP A 80 -8.19 2.07 1.11
CA ASP A 80 -9.51 2.20 1.72
C ASP A 80 -9.72 3.59 2.34
N THR A 81 -8.66 4.23 2.87
CA THR A 81 -8.74 5.60 3.40
C THR A 81 -9.18 6.59 2.32
N PHE A 82 -8.69 6.44 1.09
CA PHE A 82 -9.08 7.31 -0.02
C PHE A 82 -10.47 6.96 -0.56
N MET A 83 -10.83 5.68 -0.57
CA MET A 83 -12.17 5.23 -0.96
C MET A 83 -13.24 5.74 0.02
N ASP A 84 -12.93 5.78 1.32
CA ASP A 84 -13.77 6.34 2.38
C ASP A 84 -14.02 7.86 2.21
N ASP A 85 -13.06 8.58 1.64
CA ASP A 85 -13.25 9.99 1.27
C ASP A 85 -14.12 10.11 0.01
N TRP A 86 -13.90 9.26 -0.98
CA TRP A 86 -14.59 9.29 -2.27
C TRP A 86 -16.05 8.86 -2.19
N ILE A 87 -16.40 7.93 -1.30
CA ILE A 87 -17.78 7.49 -1.11
C ILE A 87 -18.69 8.66 -0.69
N GLN A 88 -18.14 9.70 -0.06
CA GLN A 88 -18.88 10.93 0.30
C GLN A 88 -19.33 11.75 -0.92
N LEU A 89 -18.78 11.48 -2.11
CA LEU A 89 -19.17 12.11 -3.37
C LEU A 89 -20.36 11.40 -4.04
N VAL A 90 -20.74 10.22 -3.55
CA VAL A 90 -21.87 9.45 -4.08
C VAL A 90 -23.19 10.06 -3.62
N GLY A 91 -24.18 10.13 -4.51
CA GLY A 91 -25.54 10.57 -4.15
C GLY A 91 -26.20 9.59 -3.16
N THR A 92 -27.43 9.91 -2.73
CA THR A 92 -28.23 8.99 -1.89
C THR A 92 -29.70 8.95 -2.31
N GLU A 93 -30.03 9.48 -3.49
CA GLU A 93 -31.41 9.75 -3.89
C GLU A 93 -31.99 8.66 -4.80
N THR A 94 -31.12 7.96 -5.54
CA THR A 94 -31.53 6.98 -6.54
C THR A 94 -31.05 5.57 -6.20
N ASN A 95 -31.65 4.56 -6.85
CA ASN A 95 -31.14 3.18 -6.75
C ASN A 95 -29.72 3.07 -7.34
N GLU A 96 -29.40 3.84 -8.38
CA GLU A 96 -28.06 3.86 -8.97
C GLU A 96 -27.03 4.41 -7.98
N ASP A 97 -27.39 5.46 -7.21
CA ASP A 97 -26.54 5.99 -6.15
C ASP A 97 -26.31 4.96 -5.04
N ILE A 98 -27.37 4.27 -4.61
CA ILE A 98 -27.29 3.22 -3.58
C ILE A 98 -26.41 2.06 -4.06
N ASP A 99 -26.56 1.64 -5.31
CA ASP A 99 -25.73 0.58 -5.90
C ASP A 99 -24.26 1.00 -5.96
N LEU A 100 -23.96 2.25 -6.36
CA LEU A 100 -22.60 2.77 -6.36
C LEU A 100 -22.01 2.87 -4.94
N TYR A 101 -22.81 3.33 -3.98
CA TYR A 101 -22.41 3.39 -2.57
C TYR A 101 -22.03 2.00 -2.05
N ASN A 102 -22.86 0.98 -2.33
CA ASN A 102 -22.57 -0.39 -1.93
C ASN A 102 -21.28 -0.93 -2.58
N ARG A 103 -21.02 -0.58 -3.84
CA ARG A 103 -19.74 -0.93 -4.50
C ARG A 103 -18.53 -0.32 -3.81
N PHE A 104 -18.63 0.92 -3.32
CA PHE A 104 -17.58 1.52 -2.49
C PHE A 104 -17.41 0.76 -1.18
N VAL A 105 -18.49 0.47 -0.46
CA VAL A 105 -18.45 -0.29 0.80
C VAL A 105 -17.77 -1.64 0.61
N ASP A 106 -18.11 -2.37 -0.46
CA ASP A 106 -17.49 -3.65 -0.78
C ASP A 106 -15.98 -3.49 -1.07
N ALA A 107 -15.60 -2.46 -1.83
CA ALA A 107 -14.20 -2.18 -2.15
C ALA A 107 -13.38 -1.75 -0.92
N ILE A 108 -13.94 -0.92 -0.04
CA ILE A 108 -13.35 -0.52 1.24
C ILE A 108 -13.11 -1.77 2.09
N ASN A 109 -14.14 -2.58 2.31
CA ASN A 109 -14.03 -3.82 3.10
C ASN A 109 -13.00 -4.80 2.53
N ALA A 110 -12.89 -4.89 1.20
CA ALA A 110 -11.89 -5.74 0.54
C ALA A 110 -10.44 -5.25 0.72
N ASN A 111 -10.24 -3.97 1.03
CA ASN A 111 -8.93 -3.35 1.22
C ASN A 111 -8.59 -3.06 2.69
N MET A 112 -9.56 -3.16 3.61
CA MET A 112 -9.35 -3.17 5.06
C MET A 112 -8.74 -4.51 5.53
N VAL A 113 -7.54 -4.82 5.04
CA VAL A 113 -6.87 -6.08 5.28
C VAL A 113 -5.91 -6.01 6.47
N TYR A 114 -5.70 -7.17 7.08
CA TYR A 114 -4.73 -7.39 8.15
C TYR A 114 -4.05 -8.73 7.89
N ALA A 115 -2.73 -8.79 8.03
CA ALA A 115 -1.99 -10.05 7.88
C ALA A 115 -1.82 -10.69 9.26
N ASP A 116 -2.67 -11.66 9.58
CA ASP A 116 -2.49 -12.45 10.81
C ASP A 116 -1.20 -13.27 10.77
N VAL A 117 -0.74 -13.69 11.96
CA VAL A 117 0.34 -14.67 12.07
C VAL A 117 -0.05 -15.94 11.31
N GLY A 118 0.80 -16.39 10.39
CA GLY A 118 0.51 -17.55 9.54
C GLY A 118 -0.05 -17.21 8.15
N GLN A 119 -0.23 -15.94 7.80
CA GLN A 119 -0.83 -15.53 6.53
C GLN A 119 0.15 -14.85 5.58
N VAL A 120 -0.24 -14.81 4.29
CA VAL A 120 0.35 -13.95 3.27
C VAL A 120 -0.77 -13.06 2.73
N VAL A 121 -0.58 -11.75 2.73
CA VAL A 121 -1.61 -10.76 2.35
C VAL A 121 -0.97 -9.64 1.53
N THR A 122 -1.74 -9.04 0.62
CA THR A 122 -1.32 -7.84 -0.11
C THR A 122 -2.08 -6.62 0.40
N PHE A 123 -1.33 -5.59 0.80
CA PHE A 123 -1.84 -4.27 1.14
C PHE A 123 -1.73 -3.37 -0.09
N ILE A 124 -2.78 -2.62 -0.40
CA ILE A 124 -2.74 -1.60 -1.45
C ILE A 124 -2.53 -0.25 -0.77
N MET A 125 -1.35 0.31 -0.94
CA MET A 125 -0.99 1.63 -0.44
C MET A 125 -1.17 2.66 -1.55
N ALA A 126 -1.58 3.87 -1.20
CA ALA A 126 -1.79 4.95 -2.16
C ALA A 126 -1.36 6.32 -1.59
N SER A 127 -0.97 7.22 -2.49
CA SER A 127 -0.60 8.60 -2.18
C SER A 127 -1.27 9.58 -3.14
N PRO A 128 -1.70 10.77 -2.68
CA PRO A 128 -2.18 11.83 -3.57
C PRO A 128 -1.05 12.51 -4.35
N ASP A 129 0.22 12.29 -3.98
CA ASP A 129 1.37 12.76 -4.75
C ASP A 129 1.55 11.89 -6.01
N VAL A 130 1.22 12.47 -7.18
CA VAL A 130 1.34 11.80 -8.49
C VAL A 130 2.64 12.11 -9.24
N ASP A 131 3.28 13.22 -8.89
CA ASP A 131 4.53 13.67 -9.51
C ASP A 131 5.73 13.24 -8.64
N LEU A 132 5.98 11.93 -8.62
CA LEU A 132 7.10 11.37 -7.86
C LEU A 132 8.45 11.59 -8.57
N PRO A 133 9.54 11.83 -7.82
CA PRO A 133 10.88 11.90 -8.40
C PRO A 133 11.33 10.54 -8.93
N SER A 134 12.33 10.55 -9.82
CA SER A 134 12.92 9.32 -10.36
C SER A 134 13.77 8.55 -9.34
N GLU A 135 14.12 9.18 -8.22
CA GLU A 135 14.95 8.60 -7.16
C GLU A 135 14.60 9.16 -5.78
N PHE A 136 14.79 8.32 -4.76
CA PHE A 136 14.59 8.64 -3.36
C PHE A 136 15.88 8.38 -2.56
N THR A 137 16.03 9.05 -1.43
CA THR A 137 17.16 8.88 -0.51
C THR A 137 16.85 7.90 0.62
N ARG A 138 15.57 7.66 0.90
CA ARG A 138 15.08 6.75 1.94
C ARG A 138 13.67 6.27 1.60
N ILE A 139 13.39 5.00 1.84
CA ILE A 139 12.04 4.45 1.84
C ILE A 139 11.89 3.59 3.11
N ALA A 140 10.80 3.79 3.84
CA ALA A 140 10.50 3.06 5.06
C ALA A 140 9.02 2.69 5.10
N VAL A 141 8.71 1.63 5.84
CA VAL A 141 7.34 1.17 6.09
C VAL A 141 7.07 1.09 7.59
N GLN A 142 5.80 1.16 7.98
CA GLN A 142 5.34 0.99 9.35
C GLN A 142 4.44 -0.26 9.46
N PRO A 143 5.02 -1.48 9.49
CA PRO A 143 4.26 -2.73 9.43
C PRO A 143 3.45 -3.03 10.69
N SER A 144 3.92 -2.56 11.84
CA SER A 144 3.36 -2.90 13.15
C SER A 144 2.64 -1.72 13.81
N GLY A 145 2.38 -0.64 13.05
CA GLY A 145 1.69 0.57 13.51
C GLY A 145 2.57 1.82 13.60
N MET A 146 1.96 2.93 14.02
CA MET A 146 2.60 4.24 14.06
C MET A 146 3.90 4.22 14.88
N GLY A 147 4.98 4.74 14.29
CA GLY A 147 6.28 4.90 14.96
C GLY A 147 7.18 3.66 14.95
N THR A 148 6.78 2.60 14.23
CA THR A 148 7.59 1.39 14.04
C THR A 148 8.21 1.37 12.63
N ASP A 149 9.10 2.32 12.35
CA ASP A 149 9.75 2.43 11.04
C ASP A 149 10.67 1.23 10.78
N VAL A 150 10.45 0.54 9.67
CA VAL A 150 11.34 -0.48 9.12
C VAL A 150 11.87 0.03 7.79
N GLU A 151 13.20 0.13 7.68
CA GLU A 151 13.86 0.48 6.42
C GLU A 151 13.62 -0.60 5.37
N VAL A 152 13.40 -0.19 4.13
CA VAL A 152 13.34 -1.12 3.01
C VAL A 152 14.72 -1.21 2.34
N LEU A 153 14.96 -2.35 1.71
CA LEU A 153 16.19 -2.64 1.00
C LEU A 153 15.87 -3.08 -0.44
N PRO A 154 16.76 -2.81 -1.42
CA PRO A 154 16.61 -3.34 -2.77
C PRO A 154 16.59 -4.87 -2.76
N VAL A 155 15.76 -5.50 -3.59
CA VAL A 155 15.68 -6.98 -3.68
C VAL A 155 17.03 -7.65 -3.99
N SER A 156 17.96 -6.94 -4.66
CA SER A 156 19.34 -7.42 -4.86
C SER A 156 20.11 -7.70 -3.56
N GLU A 157 19.64 -7.17 -2.42
CA GLU A 157 20.25 -7.34 -1.10
C GLU A 157 19.55 -8.42 -0.24
N ALA A 158 18.57 -9.15 -0.80
CA ALA A 158 17.77 -10.18 -0.11
C ALA A 158 18.54 -11.49 0.18
N ASN A 159 19.74 -11.40 0.77
CA ASN A 159 20.58 -12.55 1.05
C ASN A 159 19.96 -13.44 2.14
N GLY A 160 19.43 -14.60 1.74
CA GLY A 160 18.82 -15.58 2.64
C GLY A 160 17.38 -15.26 3.05
N VAL A 161 16.75 -14.27 2.43
CA VAL A 161 15.34 -13.93 2.63
C VAL A 161 14.52 -14.59 1.52
N ASP A 162 13.46 -15.30 1.90
CA ASP A 162 12.53 -15.90 0.94
C ASP A 162 11.53 -14.84 0.46
N LEU A 163 11.61 -14.46 -0.81
CA LEU A 163 10.71 -13.50 -1.47
C LEU A 163 9.79 -14.19 -2.50
N SER A 164 9.74 -15.53 -2.52
CA SER A 164 8.95 -16.31 -3.48
C SER A 164 7.48 -16.48 -3.09
N PHE A 165 7.05 -15.88 -1.98
CA PHE A 165 5.68 -15.94 -1.50
C PHE A 165 4.75 -15.05 -2.35
N GLU A 166 3.51 -15.50 -2.51
CA GLU A 166 2.44 -14.76 -3.18
C GLU A 166 1.20 -14.79 -2.29
N ALA A 167 0.41 -13.72 -2.29
CA ALA A 167 -0.88 -13.74 -1.60
C ALA A 167 -1.82 -14.76 -2.28
N PRO A 168 -2.68 -15.46 -1.52
CA PRO A 168 -3.74 -16.28 -2.09
C PRO A 168 -4.62 -15.43 -3.03
N GLN A 169 -5.03 -16.02 -4.16
CA GLN A 169 -6.02 -15.44 -5.07
C GLN A 169 -7.43 -15.54 -4.49
#